data_AF-A0A420HSR3-F1
#
_entry.id   AF-A0A420HSR3-F1
#
_cell.length_a   1.000
_cell.length_b   1.000
_cell.length_c   1.000
_cell.angle_alpha   90.00
_cell.angle_beta   90.00
_cell.angle_gamma   90.00
#
_symmetry.space_group_name_H-M   'P 1'
#
loop_
_entity.id
_entity.type
_entity.pdbx_description
1 polymer ?
#
loop_
_entity_poly.entity_id
_entity_poly.type
_entity_poly.pdbx_seq_one_letter_code
_entity_poly.pdbx_strand_id
1 'polypeptide(L)'
;MANKQKICIASLSPKREMASVRKPRSKNPNLGRDALGLYIKSPEKYDPSMVVSYNNEFVVIKDKFPKSSVHMLILPRDAKFSRLHPFEAFEHAEFLASVQLQLKKVKEMVVDEIRNRYGIFSLKDAQCQNLLREGRAVESEIEEDDRRQPLMGRNWDAEVISGIHARPNRLSDSLKHRKHYNSFTTNFFIPLEDFPLPSDDVRRFPEREGYLNSDLKCWRCGKNFGNKFSNLKKHLSDEFEEWKRV
;
A
#
# COMPACT_ATOMS: atom_id res chain seq x y z
N MET A 1 2.90 -13.83 4.21
CA MET A 1 2.04 -12.64 3.94
C MET A 1 2.54 -12.00 2.64
N ALA A 2 1.70 -11.34 1.84
CA ALA A 2 2.12 -10.77 0.53
C ALA A 2 3.02 -9.55 0.77
N ASN A 3 4.31 -9.64 0.43
CA ASN A 3 5.35 -8.80 1.02
C ASN A 3 5.86 -7.67 0.13
N LYS A 4 4.90 -6.93 -0.42
CA LYS A 4 5.12 -5.52 -0.76
C LYS A 4 4.36 -4.70 0.29
N GLN A 5 5.02 -3.76 0.96
CA GLN A 5 4.32 -2.87 1.89
C GLN A 5 3.41 -1.95 1.10
N LYS A 6 2.23 -1.68 1.62
CA LYS A 6 1.19 -0.99 0.86
C LYS A 6 0.96 0.38 1.45
N ILE A 7 1.06 1.39 0.60
CA ILE A 7 0.49 2.70 0.85
C ILE A 7 -0.70 2.81 -0.10
N CYS A 8 -1.91 2.82 0.46
CA CYS A 8 -3.10 3.07 -0.34
C CYS A 8 -3.60 4.48 -0.10
N ILE A 9 -3.88 5.21 -1.17
CA ILE A 9 -4.66 6.44 -1.05
C ILE A 9 -6.13 6.04 -1.12
N ALA A 10 -6.88 6.37 -0.07
CA ALA A 10 -8.29 5.97 0.03
C ALA A 10 -9.22 7.18 -0.14
N SER A 11 -10.18 7.05 -1.05
CA SER A 11 -11.29 7.99 -1.25
C SER A 11 -12.54 7.53 -0.47
N LEU A 12 -13.25 8.47 0.15
CA LEU A 12 -14.58 8.28 0.73
C LEU A 12 -15.66 8.37 -0.36
N SER A 13 -15.91 7.27 -1.07
CA SER A 13 -16.86 7.33 -2.19
C SER A 13 -18.30 7.61 -1.76
N PRO A 14 -19.10 8.37 -2.54
CA PRO A 14 -20.48 8.70 -2.20
C PRO A 14 -21.43 7.50 -2.27
N LYS A 15 -22.57 7.64 -1.60
CA LYS A 15 -23.71 6.70 -1.60
C LYS A 15 -24.22 6.51 -3.04
N ARG A 16 -24.16 5.28 -3.57
CA ARG A 16 -25.03 4.90 -4.70
C ARG A 16 -26.46 4.79 -4.16
N GLU A 17 -27.38 5.65 -4.61
CA GLU A 17 -28.81 5.40 -4.48
C GLU A 17 -29.17 4.21 -5.38
N MET A 18 -29.15 3.02 -4.80
CA MET A 18 -29.82 1.87 -5.41
C MET A 18 -31.12 1.67 -4.64
N ALA A 19 -32.23 2.00 -5.28
CA ALA A 19 -33.55 1.58 -4.86
C ALA A 19 -33.58 0.04 -4.81
N SER A 20 -33.59 -0.55 -3.63
CA SER A 20 -34.11 -1.91 -3.46
C SER A 20 -34.57 -2.18 -2.02
N VAL A 21 -35.74 -2.81 -1.99
CA VAL A 21 -36.62 -3.23 -0.90
C VAL A 21 -35.94 -3.67 0.40
N ARG A 22 -36.48 -3.17 1.53
CA ARG A 22 -36.00 -3.36 2.90
C ARG A 22 -36.22 -4.79 3.43
N LYS A 23 -35.24 -5.31 4.19
CA LYS A 23 -35.48 -6.21 5.35
C LYS A 23 -34.70 -5.67 6.56
N PRO A 24 -35.26 -5.72 7.79
CA PRO A 24 -34.64 -5.07 8.94
C PRO A 24 -33.59 -6.00 9.55
N ARG A 25 -32.34 -5.54 9.64
CA ARG A 25 -31.35 -6.15 10.53
C ARG A 25 -30.53 -5.09 11.27
N SER A 26 -30.69 -5.15 12.59
CA SER A 26 -29.81 -4.73 13.69
C SER A 26 -29.49 -3.24 13.89
N LYS A 27 -29.58 -2.85 15.17
CA LYS A 27 -29.53 -1.51 15.75
C LYS A 27 -28.07 -1.03 15.85
N ASN A 28 -27.65 -0.19 14.89
CA ASN A 28 -26.71 0.92 15.10
C ASN A 28 -26.70 1.78 13.82
N PRO A 29 -27.49 2.88 13.77
CA PRO A 29 -27.66 3.66 12.53
C PRO A 29 -26.44 4.52 12.15
N ASN A 30 -25.40 4.58 12.99
CA ASN A 30 -24.23 5.46 12.80
C ASN A 30 -22.90 4.76 12.46
N LEU A 31 -22.88 3.44 12.25
CA LEU A 31 -21.64 2.71 11.88
C LEU A 31 -21.65 2.28 10.41
N GLY A 32 -22.19 3.13 9.54
CA GLY A 32 -22.32 2.86 8.10
C GLY A 32 -21.30 3.63 7.28
N ARG A 33 -20.30 2.94 6.74
CA ARG A 33 -19.40 3.35 5.63
C ARG A 33 -18.50 4.58 5.83
N ASP A 34 -18.75 5.46 6.79
CA ASP A 34 -18.01 6.72 6.98
C ASP A 34 -16.95 6.66 8.11
N ALA A 35 -16.53 5.44 8.49
CA ALA A 35 -15.56 5.23 9.56
C ALA A 35 -14.21 5.92 9.28
N LEU A 36 -13.82 6.01 8.01
CA LEU A 36 -12.61 6.74 7.60
C LEU A 36 -12.77 8.26 7.70
N GLY A 37 -14.00 8.77 7.49
CA GLY A 37 -14.32 10.19 7.65
C GLY A 37 -14.17 10.69 9.09
N LEU A 38 -14.20 9.79 10.09
CA LEU A 38 -13.94 10.16 11.48
C LEU A 38 -12.47 10.52 11.73
N TYR A 39 -11.53 9.77 11.13
CA TYR A 39 -10.09 10.08 11.22
C TYR A 39 -9.75 11.40 10.54
N ILE A 40 -10.44 11.75 9.45
CA ILE A 40 -10.26 13.02 8.75
C ILE A 40 -10.72 14.21 9.60
N LYS A 41 -11.86 14.06 10.31
CA LYS A 41 -12.47 15.13 11.09
C LYS A 41 -11.75 15.42 12.40
N SER A 42 -11.28 14.38 13.10
CA SER A 42 -10.65 14.54 14.41
C SER A 42 -9.50 13.55 14.60
N PRO A 43 -8.37 13.72 13.87
CA PRO A 43 -7.23 12.81 13.96
C PRO A 43 -6.62 12.77 15.37
N GLU A 44 -6.66 13.90 16.10
CA GLU A 44 -6.13 14.06 17.47
C GLU A 44 -6.81 13.20 18.54
N LYS A 45 -8.03 12.72 18.28
CA LYS A 45 -8.79 11.90 19.24
C LYS A 45 -8.41 10.42 19.21
N TYR A 46 -7.56 10.04 18.26
CA TYR A 46 -7.19 8.66 18.03
C TYR A 46 -5.77 8.41 18.52
N ASP A 47 -5.55 7.16 18.93
CA ASP A 47 -4.27 6.72 19.45
C ASP A 47 -3.14 6.85 18.41
N PRO A 48 -1.91 7.26 18.80
CA PRO A 48 -0.75 7.34 17.90
C PRO A 48 -0.38 6.01 17.23
N SER A 49 -0.78 4.87 17.79
CA SER A 49 -0.63 3.56 17.14
C SER A 49 -1.47 3.42 15.88
N MET A 50 -2.57 4.17 15.76
CA MET A 50 -3.50 4.16 14.64
C MET A 50 -3.29 5.34 13.70
N VAL A 51 -3.18 6.56 14.23
CA VAL A 51 -2.91 7.78 13.44
C VAL A 51 -1.42 8.09 13.52
N VAL A 52 -0.73 7.90 12.39
CA VAL A 52 0.73 8.02 12.30
C VAL A 52 1.16 9.47 12.18
N SER A 53 0.45 10.25 11.36
CA SER A 53 0.69 11.68 11.19
C SER A 53 -0.55 12.35 10.62
N TYR A 54 -0.68 13.65 10.84
CA TYR A 54 -1.72 14.46 10.22
C TYR A 54 -1.24 15.90 10.02
N ASN A 55 -1.73 16.55 8.99
CA ASN A 55 -1.55 17.98 8.75
C ASN A 55 -2.88 18.58 8.25
N ASN A 56 -2.89 19.82 7.76
CA ASN A 56 -4.11 20.47 7.29
C ASN A 56 -4.71 19.83 6.03
N GLU A 57 -3.91 19.10 5.25
CA GLU A 57 -4.29 18.56 3.94
C GLU A 57 -4.54 17.05 3.96
N PHE A 58 -3.83 16.30 4.79
CA PHE A 58 -3.77 14.84 4.81
C PHE A 58 -3.75 14.28 6.22
N VAL A 59 -4.32 13.07 6.37
CA VAL A 59 -4.17 12.21 7.54
C VAL A 59 -3.58 10.88 7.09
N VAL A 60 -2.54 10.42 7.78
CA VAL A 60 -1.90 9.13 7.54
C VAL A 60 -2.24 8.19 8.69
N ILE A 61 -2.87 7.07 8.38
CA ILE A 61 -3.27 6.06 9.37
C ILE A 61 -2.74 4.68 9.03
N LYS A 62 -2.58 3.81 10.02
CA LYS A 62 -2.38 2.38 9.79
C LYS A 62 -3.72 1.75 9.40
N ASP A 63 -3.73 0.84 8.43
CA ASP A 63 -4.97 0.11 8.09
C ASP A 63 -5.33 -0.83 9.25
N LYS A 64 -6.59 -0.77 9.70
CA LYS A 64 -7.13 -1.68 10.73
C LYS A 64 -7.13 -3.15 10.28
N PHE A 65 -7.14 -3.39 8.96
CA PHE A 65 -7.19 -4.71 8.35
C PHE A 65 -6.01 -4.90 7.39
N PRO A 66 -4.76 -4.91 7.88
CA PRO A 66 -3.58 -4.86 7.04
C PRO A 66 -3.51 -6.05 6.07
N LYS A 67 -3.08 -5.77 4.83
CA LYS A 67 -2.94 -6.75 3.74
C LYS A 67 -1.46 -7.05 3.41
N SER A 68 -0.56 -6.54 4.25
CA SER A 68 0.91 -6.62 4.26
C SER A 68 1.37 -6.37 5.71
N SER A 69 2.65 -6.56 6.03
CA SER A 69 3.19 -6.33 7.38
C SER A 69 3.08 -4.86 7.85
N VAL A 70 3.17 -3.93 6.90
CA VAL A 70 2.98 -2.50 7.05
C VAL A 70 2.00 -2.10 5.95
N HIS A 71 0.83 -1.61 6.36
CA HIS A 71 -0.21 -1.12 5.47
C HIS A 71 -0.67 0.24 5.99
N MET A 72 -0.35 1.29 5.25
CA MET A 72 -0.73 2.67 5.60
C MET A 72 -1.74 3.21 4.59
N LEU A 73 -2.61 4.10 5.07
CA LEU A 73 -3.59 4.81 4.27
C LEU A 73 -3.31 6.31 4.33
N ILE A 74 -3.27 6.95 3.16
CA ILE A 74 -3.24 8.42 3.04
C ILE A 74 -4.66 8.88 2.73
N LEU A 75 -5.19 9.75 3.58
CA LEU A 75 -6.55 10.28 3.50
C LEU A 75 -6.50 11.80 3.26
N PRO A 76 -6.98 12.31 2.11
CA PRO A 76 -7.11 13.75 1.92
C PRO A 76 -8.21 14.32 2.83
N ARG A 77 -7.95 15.46 3.47
CA ARG A 77 -8.88 16.13 4.39
C ARG A 77 -9.89 17.01 3.68
N ASP A 78 -9.54 17.52 2.50
CA ASP A 78 -10.47 18.33 1.72
C ASP A 78 -11.71 17.52 1.34
N ALA A 79 -12.88 18.05 1.68
CA ALA A 79 -14.18 17.48 1.36
C ALA A 79 -14.42 17.33 -0.15
N LYS A 80 -13.75 18.16 -0.97
CA LYS A 80 -13.80 18.09 -2.43
C LYS A 80 -13.15 16.80 -2.92
N PHE A 81 -11.88 16.59 -2.61
CA PHE A 81 -11.12 15.43 -3.09
C PHE A 81 -11.45 14.13 -2.35
N SER A 82 -11.78 14.20 -1.05
CA SER A 82 -12.12 13.00 -0.28
C SER A 82 -13.35 12.27 -0.82
N ARG A 83 -14.31 12.96 -1.43
CA ARG A 83 -15.53 12.36 -1.97
C ARG A 83 -15.50 12.07 -3.47
N LEU A 84 -14.49 12.56 -4.18
CA LEU A 84 -14.34 12.30 -5.60
C LEU A 84 -13.80 10.89 -5.85
N HIS A 85 -14.08 10.36 -7.03
CA HIS A 85 -13.39 9.16 -7.48
C HIS A 85 -11.90 9.47 -7.65
N PRO A 86 -10.96 8.59 -7.26
CA PRO A 86 -9.54 8.88 -7.34
C PRO A 86 -9.09 9.31 -8.74
N PHE A 87 -9.66 8.72 -9.78
CA PHE A 87 -9.35 9.08 -11.17
C PHE A 87 -9.69 10.53 -11.49
N GLU A 88 -10.84 11.03 -11.01
CA GLU A 88 -11.26 12.42 -11.17
C GLU A 88 -10.43 13.35 -10.27
N ALA A 89 -10.15 12.92 -9.04
CA ALA A 89 -9.35 13.70 -8.11
C ALA A 89 -7.92 13.97 -8.64
N PHE A 90 -7.28 12.98 -9.28
CA PHE A 90 -5.94 13.12 -9.84
C PHE A 90 -5.87 13.80 -11.21
N GLU A 91 -7.01 14.12 -11.84
CA GLU A 91 -7.02 15.03 -13.00
C GLU A 91 -6.66 16.47 -12.58
N HIS A 92 -6.80 16.81 -11.29
CA HIS A 92 -6.31 18.06 -10.72
C HIS A 92 -4.80 17.97 -10.42
N ALA A 93 -3.97 18.57 -11.27
CA ALA A 93 -2.51 18.51 -11.17
C ALA A 93 -1.94 18.98 -9.82
N GLU A 94 -2.50 20.04 -9.23
CA GLU A 94 -2.07 20.55 -7.91
C GLU A 94 -2.31 19.52 -6.79
N PHE A 95 -3.45 18.82 -6.84
CA PHE A 95 -3.77 17.78 -5.87
C PHE A 95 -2.91 16.54 -6.08
N LEU A 96 -2.66 16.14 -7.32
CA LEU A 96 -1.75 15.03 -7.61
C LEU A 96 -0.34 15.33 -7.09
N ALA A 97 0.18 16.55 -7.31
CA ALA A 97 1.50 16.96 -6.82
C ALA A 97 1.58 16.95 -5.29
N SER A 98 0.55 17.45 -4.59
CA SER A 98 0.52 17.42 -3.12
C SER A 98 0.47 16.00 -2.56
N VAL A 99 -0.30 15.11 -3.21
CA VAL A 99 -0.36 13.69 -2.85
C VAL A 99 0.96 12.97 -3.12
N GLN A 100 1.65 13.27 -4.23
CA GLN A 100 2.98 12.72 -4.53
C GLN A 100 4.03 13.17 -3.50
N LEU A 101 4.01 14.45 -3.11
CA LEU A 101 4.89 14.96 -2.06
C LEU A 101 4.62 14.28 -0.72
N GLN A 102 3.35 14.14 -0.36
CA GLN A 102 2.96 13.45 0.87
C GLN A 102 3.33 11.96 0.81
N LEU A 103 3.18 11.32 -0.35
CA LEU A 103 3.57 9.94 -0.56
C LEU A 103 5.06 9.75 -0.30
N LYS A 104 5.93 10.63 -0.82
CA LYS A 104 7.37 10.54 -0.60
C LYS A 104 7.71 10.49 0.89
N LYS A 105 7.12 11.37 1.70
CA LYS A 105 7.29 11.41 3.16
C LYS A 105 6.80 10.11 3.81
N VAL A 106 5.61 9.64 3.44
CA VAL A 106 5.05 8.39 4.00
C VAL A 106 5.88 7.18 3.59
N LYS A 107 6.45 7.18 2.38
CA LYS A 107 7.31 6.11 1.88
C LYS A 107 8.58 6.01 2.73
N GLU A 108 9.22 7.14 3.04
CA GLU A 108 10.37 7.20 3.96
C GLU A 108 10.01 6.63 5.34
N MET A 109 8.87 7.04 5.92
CA MET A 109 8.38 6.49 7.20
C MET A 109 8.12 4.98 7.17
N VAL A 110 7.56 4.47 6.06
CA VAL A 110 7.33 3.05 5.86
C VAL A 110 8.64 2.29 5.72
N VAL A 111 9.61 2.84 4.96
CA VAL A 111 10.94 2.26 4.80
C VAL A 111 11.65 2.13 6.14
N ASP A 112 11.61 3.17 6.97
CA ASP A 112 12.20 3.15 8.30
C ASP A 112 11.50 2.14 9.23
N GLU A 113 10.17 2.06 9.19
CA GLU A 113 9.41 1.05 9.95
C GLU A 113 9.77 -0.38 9.54
N ILE A 114 9.95 -0.65 8.23
CA ILE A 114 10.38 -1.96 7.73
C ILE A 114 11.80 -2.25 8.20
N ARG A 115 12.72 -1.29 8.03
CA ARG A 115 14.12 -1.44 8.42
C ARG A 115 14.24 -1.70 9.93
N ASN A 116 13.50 -0.98 10.75
CA ASN A 116 13.49 -1.18 12.20
C ASN A 116 12.95 -2.56 12.60
N ARG A 117 11.96 -3.07 11.86
CA ARG A 117 11.33 -4.38 12.17
C ARG A 117 12.12 -5.57 11.64
N TYR A 118 12.72 -5.46 10.46
CA TYR A 118 13.31 -6.58 9.73
C TYR A 118 14.80 -6.42 9.40
N GLY A 119 15.38 -5.24 9.57
CA GLY A 119 16.80 -4.99 9.32
C GLY A 119 17.73 -5.90 10.12
N ILE A 120 17.33 -6.27 11.35
CA ILE A 120 18.08 -7.23 12.19
C ILE A 120 18.21 -8.62 11.58
N PHE A 121 17.35 -8.99 10.64
CA PHE A 121 17.38 -10.29 9.97
C PHE A 121 18.08 -10.24 8.60
N SER A 122 18.31 -9.04 8.05
CA SER A 122 18.88 -8.89 6.71
C SER A 122 20.38 -9.14 6.74
N LEU A 123 20.82 -10.11 5.93
CA LEU A 123 22.23 -10.44 5.79
C LEU A 123 23.02 -9.27 5.17
N LYS A 124 22.42 -8.53 4.23
CA LYS A 124 23.05 -7.37 3.60
C LYS A 124 23.24 -6.21 4.57
N ASP A 125 22.25 -5.91 5.40
CA ASP A 125 22.40 -4.86 6.42
C ASP A 125 23.46 -5.26 7.45
N ALA A 126 23.51 -6.53 7.86
CA ALA A 126 24.55 -7.05 8.74
C ALA A 126 25.96 -6.96 8.10
N GLN A 127 26.09 -7.28 6.80
CA GLN A 127 27.34 -7.13 6.06
C GLN A 127 27.81 -5.67 6.00
N CYS A 128 26.91 -4.73 5.69
CA CYS A 128 27.23 -3.31 5.69
C CYS A 128 27.66 -2.80 7.07
N GLN A 129 26.96 -3.18 8.14
CA GLN A 129 27.32 -2.79 9.50
C GLN A 129 28.70 -3.32 9.93
N ASN A 130 29.02 -4.56 9.55
CA ASN A 130 30.34 -5.14 9.82
C ASN A 130 31.45 -4.39 9.08
N LEU A 131 31.26 -4.08 7.79
CA LEU A 131 32.23 -3.31 6.99
C LEU A 131 32.46 -1.88 7.54
N LEU A 132 31.38 -1.23 8.01
CA LEU A 132 31.47 0.07 8.69
C LEU A 132 32.24 -0.02 10.00
N ARG A 133 31.97 -1.05 10.82
CA ARG A 133 32.67 -1.28 12.10
C ARG A 133 34.16 -1.59 11.91
N GLU A 134 34.50 -2.24 10.81
CA GLU A 134 35.89 -2.54 10.44
C GLU A 134 36.66 -1.33 9.87
N GLY A 135 36.05 -0.14 9.83
CA GLY A 135 36.71 1.09 9.37
C GLY A 135 36.98 1.13 7.86
N ARG A 136 36.40 0.22 7.07
CA ARG A 136 36.48 0.23 5.60
C ARG A 136 35.42 1.12 4.95
N ALA A 137 35.02 2.19 5.64
CA ALA A 137 34.15 3.20 5.08
C ALA A 137 34.95 3.96 4.00
N VAL A 138 34.77 3.54 2.76
CA VAL A 138 35.34 4.19 1.57
C VAL A 138 34.77 5.61 1.53
N GLU A 139 35.64 6.57 1.84
CA GLU A 139 35.55 7.92 1.30
C GLU A 139 35.37 7.81 -0.21
N SER A 140 34.43 8.59 -0.73
CA SER A 140 34.09 8.69 -2.12
C SER A 140 35.31 8.99 -3.00
N GLU A 141 35.96 7.96 -3.52
CA GLU A 141 36.79 8.07 -4.70
C GLU A 141 36.17 7.16 -5.78
N ILE A 142 35.60 7.86 -6.76
CA ILE A 142 34.99 7.33 -7.96
C ILE A 142 36.12 6.75 -8.80
N GLU A 143 36.21 5.42 -8.88
CA GLU A 143 36.88 4.75 -9.99
C GLU A 143 35.87 3.87 -10.72
N GLU A 144 35.55 4.30 -11.94
CA GLU A 144 34.80 3.56 -12.95
C GLU A 144 35.67 2.44 -13.51
N ASP A 145 35.64 1.25 -12.90
CA ASP A 145 35.58 -0.04 -13.61
C ASP A 145 35.49 -1.18 -12.58
N ASP A 146 34.67 -2.18 -12.88
CA ASP A 146 34.51 -3.43 -12.14
C ASP A 146 33.83 -3.40 -10.74
N ARG A 147 32.50 -3.60 -10.78
CA ARG A 147 31.71 -4.39 -9.81
C ARG A 147 31.86 -4.12 -8.30
N ARG A 148 31.99 -2.86 -7.87
CA ARG A 148 31.70 -2.49 -6.48
C ARG A 148 30.24 -2.05 -6.34
N GLN A 149 29.38 -2.97 -5.91
CA GLN A 149 28.03 -2.62 -5.46
C GLN A 149 28.17 -1.59 -4.32
N PRO A 150 27.37 -0.50 -4.32
CA PRO A 150 27.46 0.51 -3.27
C PRO A 150 27.40 -0.14 -1.89
N LEU A 151 28.15 0.38 -0.92
CA LEU A 151 28.07 0.07 0.52
C LEU A 151 26.70 0.43 1.14
N MET A 152 25.65 0.44 0.35
CA MET A 152 24.29 0.62 0.82
C MET A 152 23.74 -0.75 1.20
N GLY A 153 23.17 -0.83 2.40
CA GLY A 153 22.42 -1.98 2.85
C GLY A 153 21.28 -2.32 1.89
N ARG A 154 20.38 -3.19 2.32
CA ARG A 154 19.26 -3.60 1.48
C ARG A 154 18.45 -2.38 1.03
N ASN A 155 18.09 -2.35 -0.26
CA ASN A 155 17.20 -1.34 -0.81
C ASN A 155 15.74 -1.60 -0.37
N TRP A 156 15.42 -1.15 0.84
CA TRP A 156 14.09 -1.25 1.44
C TRP A 156 13.02 -0.44 0.71
N ASP A 157 13.41 0.59 -0.06
CA ASP A 157 12.49 1.43 -0.83
C ASP A 157 11.79 0.65 -1.95
N ALA A 158 12.50 -0.29 -2.59
CA ALA A 158 11.96 -1.16 -3.63
C ALA A 158 10.91 -2.16 -3.11
N GLU A 159 10.83 -2.37 -1.79
CA GLU A 159 9.87 -3.28 -1.14
C GLU A 159 8.53 -2.59 -0.81
N VAL A 160 8.44 -1.28 -1.04
CA VAL A 160 7.23 -0.47 -0.81
C VAL A 160 6.51 -0.23 -2.11
N ILE A 161 5.24 -0.63 -2.18
CA ILE A 161 4.32 -0.22 -3.23
C ILE A 161 3.37 0.84 -2.72
N SER A 162 3.09 1.80 -3.59
CA SER A 162 2.12 2.83 -3.36
C SER A 162 1.15 2.89 -4.52
N GLY A 163 -0.09 3.30 -4.26
CA GLY A 163 -1.07 3.36 -5.33
C GLY A 163 -2.50 3.40 -4.84
N ILE A 164 -3.40 3.21 -5.79
CA ILE A 164 -4.84 3.35 -5.62
C ILE A 164 -5.53 2.13 -6.20
N HIS A 165 -6.57 1.66 -5.51
CA HIS A 165 -7.47 0.69 -6.10
C HIS A 165 -8.35 1.35 -7.16
N ALA A 166 -8.40 0.76 -8.34
CA ALA A 166 -9.19 1.23 -9.48
C ALA A 166 -10.68 1.47 -9.13
N ARG A 167 -11.20 0.75 -8.14
CA ARG A 167 -12.47 1.05 -7.49
C ARG A 167 -12.40 0.80 -5.99
N PRO A 168 -13.27 1.47 -5.20
CA PRO A 168 -13.46 1.15 -3.79
C PRO A 168 -13.94 -0.29 -3.65
N ASN A 169 -13.10 -1.15 -3.10
CA ASN A 169 -13.49 -2.50 -2.72
C ASN A 169 -13.77 -2.55 -1.22
N ARG A 170 -14.69 -3.40 -0.77
CA ARG A 170 -15.01 -3.56 0.66
C ARG A 170 -13.80 -4.22 1.33
N LEU A 171 -12.95 -3.41 1.97
CA LEU A 171 -11.84 -3.87 2.78
C LEU A 171 -12.41 -4.56 4.02
N SER A 172 -12.54 -5.88 3.98
CA SER A 172 -12.85 -6.69 5.16
C SER A 172 -11.56 -7.16 5.84
N ASP A 173 -11.70 -7.76 7.02
CA ASP A 173 -10.66 -8.39 7.83
C ASP A 173 -9.58 -9.09 6.99
N SER A 174 -8.38 -8.51 6.94
CA SER A 174 -7.12 -9.15 6.54
C SER A 174 -7.15 -9.90 5.19
N LEU A 175 -6.02 -10.49 4.80
CA LEU A 175 -5.89 -11.22 3.54
C LEU A 175 -6.61 -12.59 3.61
N LYS A 176 -7.94 -12.60 3.45
CA LYS A 176 -8.80 -13.79 3.61
C LYS A 176 -9.23 -14.48 2.30
N HIS A 177 -9.32 -13.76 1.18
CA HIS A 177 -9.88 -14.29 -0.06
C HIS A 177 -9.09 -13.89 -1.30
N ARG A 178 -9.30 -14.61 -2.42
CA ARG A 178 -8.69 -14.35 -3.74
C ARG A 178 -8.77 -12.88 -4.14
N LYS A 179 -9.95 -12.28 -4.03
CA LYS A 179 -10.19 -10.87 -4.38
C LYS A 179 -9.32 -9.91 -3.57
N HIS A 180 -9.01 -10.21 -2.31
CA HIS A 180 -8.14 -9.36 -1.48
C HIS A 180 -6.67 -9.47 -1.87
N TYR A 181 -6.27 -10.60 -2.46
CA TYR A 181 -4.90 -10.76 -2.94
C TYR A 181 -4.76 -10.08 -4.31
N ASN A 182 -5.61 -10.45 -5.25
CA ASN A 182 -5.59 -9.92 -6.61
C ASN A 182 -5.80 -8.40 -6.64
N SER A 183 -6.54 -7.82 -5.69
CA SER A 183 -6.70 -6.37 -5.63
C SER A 183 -5.38 -5.61 -5.49
N PHE A 184 -4.30 -6.24 -5.02
CA PHE A 184 -2.98 -5.62 -4.88
C PHE A 184 -1.89 -6.22 -5.77
N THR A 185 -2.17 -7.33 -6.46
CA THR A 185 -1.18 -8.05 -7.30
C THR A 185 -1.55 -8.06 -8.77
N THR A 186 -2.58 -7.30 -9.15
CA THR A 186 -3.03 -7.11 -10.52
C THR A 186 -3.18 -5.61 -10.78
N ASN A 187 -3.45 -5.23 -12.03
CA ASN A 187 -3.71 -3.84 -12.44
C ASN A 187 -4.97 -3.22 -11.82
N PHE A 188 -5.65 -3.94 -10.91
CA PHE A 188 -6.62 -3.35 -10.00
C PHE A 188 -5.97 -2.38 -9.00
N PHE A 189 -4.70 -2.58 -8.65
CA PHE A 189 -3.88 -1.62 -7.91
C PHE A 189 -3.01 -0.86 -8.88
N ILE A 190 -3.26 0.44 -8.99
CA ILE A 190 -2.60 1.32 -9.94
C ILE A 190 -1.56 2.14 -9.18
N PRO A 191 -0.27 2.07 -9.55
CA PRO A 191 0.77 2.90 -8.98
C PRO A 191 0.41 4.39 -9.05
N LEU A 192 0.79 5.19 -8.05
CA LEU A 192 0.49 6.63 -8.08
C LEU A 192 1.23 7.32 -9.23
N GLU A 193 2.39 6.79 -9.60
CA GLU A 193 3.28 7.26 -10.64
C GLU A 193 2.64 7.21 -12.04
N ASP A 194 1.60 6.38 -12.22
CA ASP A 194 0.89 6.24 -13.49
C ASP A 194 -0.25 7.27 -13.67
N PHE A 195 -0.53 8.10 -12.66
CA PHE A 195 -1.56 9.14 -12.73
C PHE A 195 -1.03 10.46 -13.29
N PRO A 196 -1.85 11.22 -14.04
CA PRO A 196 -3.23 10.92 -14.42
C PRO A 196 -3.31 9.86 -15.52
N LEU A 197 -4.27 8.94 -15.37
CA LEU A 197 -4.48 7.88 -16.38
C LEU A 197 -5.18 8.45 -17.63
N PRO A 198 -4.80 8.02 -18.84
CA PRO A 198 -5.54 8.29 -20.06
C PRO A 198 -7.01 7.84 -19.98
N SER A 199 -7.91 8.52 -20.67
CA SER A 199 -9.36 8.23 -20.64
C SER A 199 -9.72 6.84 -21.20
N ASP A 200 -8.91 6.31 -22.11
CA ASP A 200 -9.05 5.01 -22.77
C ASP A 200 -8.30 3.87 -22.04
N ASP A 201 -7.63 4.17 -20.92
CA ASP A 201 -6.88 3.16 -20.17
C ASP A 201 -7.80 2.06 -19.62
N VAL A 202 -7.48 0.80 -19.95
CA VAL A 202 -8.22 -0.40 -19.53
C VAL A 202 -8.38 -0.51 -18.01
N ARG A 203 -7.45 0.06 -17.23
CA ARG A 203 -7.48 0.07 -15.77
C ARG A 203 -8.58 0.97 -15.21
N ARG A 204 -9.10 1.91 -16.01
CA ARG A 204 -10.30 2.68 -15.67
C ARG A 204 -11.57 1.79 -15.66
N PHE A 205 -11.53 0.62 -16.31
CA PHE A 205 -12.67 -0.29 -16.48
C PHE A 205 -12.42 -1.71 -15.90
N PRO A 206 -12.15 -1.86 -14.59
CA PRO A 206 -11.71 -3.13 -13.99
C PRO A 206 -12.74 -4.27 -14.06
N GLU A 207 -14.02 -3.97 -14.34
CA GLU A 207 -15.08 -4.97 -14.50
C GLU A 207 -14.95 -5.78 -15.78
N ARG A 208 -14.40 -5.19 -16.84
CA ARG A 208 -14.21 -5.86 -18.15
C ARG A 208 -13.04 -6.84 -18.13
N GLU A 209 -12.02 -6.50 -17.34
CA GLU A 209 -10.73 -7.20 -17.33
C GLU A 209 -10.69 -8.39 -16.36
N GLY A 210 -11.67 -8.53 -15.47
CA GLY A 210 -11.76 -9.69 -14.58
C GLY A 210 -10.59 -9.83 -13.58
N TYR A 211 -9.84 -8.77 -13.31
CA TYR A 211 -8.64 -8.77 -12.45
C TYR A 211 -8.83 -9.47 -11.09
N LEU A 212 -9.96 -9.23 -10.41
CA LEU A 212 -10.25 -9.83 -9.10
C LEU A 212 -10.57 -11.33 -9.15
N ASN A 213 -10.88 -11.85 -10.35
CA ASN A 213 -11.24 -13.24 -10.59
C ASN A 213 -10.13 -14.04 -11.27
N SER A 214 -9.03 -13.39 -11.65
CA SER A 214 -7.87 -14.05 -12.24
C SER A 214 -7.24 -15.09 -11.30
N ASP A 215 -6.41 -15.94 -11.90
CA ASP A 215 -5.57 -16.88 -11.18
C ASP A 215 -4.69 -16.20 -10.13
N LEU A 216 -4.46 -16.92 -9.03
CA LEU A 216 -3.56 -16.53 -7.96
C LEU A 216 -2.11 -16.77 -8.36
N LYS A 217 -1.39 -15.71 -8.73
CA LYS A 217 0.04 -15.77 -9.05
C LYS A 217 0.88 -15.14 -7.94
N CYS A 218 1.97 -15.78 -7.55
CA CYS A 218 2.90 -15.20 -6.57
C CYS A 218 3.52 -13.91 -7.13
N TRP A 219 3.49 -12.85 -6.32
CA TRP A 219 4.06 -11.54 -6.66
C TRP A 219 5.60 -11.55 -6.76
N ARG A 220 6.28 -12.51 -6.11
CA ARG A 220 7.75 -12.60 -6.07
C ARG A 220 8.30 -13.54 -7.13
N CYS A 221 7.85 -14.79 -7.15
CA CYS A 221 8.37 -15.80 -8.08
C CYS A 221 7.47 -16.10 -9.29
N GLY A 222 6.29 -15.48 -9.41
CA GLY A 222 5.37 -15.68 -10.54
C GLY A 222 4.62 -17.02 -10.55
N LYS A 223 4.90 -17.95 -9.61
CA LYS A 223 4.25 -19.26 -9.54
C LYS A 223 2.72 -19.14 -9.49
N ASN A 224 2.03 -19.90 -10.34
CA ASN A 224 0.57 -19.91 -10.42
C ASN A 224 -0.04 -20.97 -9.47
N PHE A 225 -1.06 -20.57 -8.71
CA PHE A 225 -1.82 -21.39 -7.76
C PHE A 225 -3.29 -21.57 -8.18
N GLY A 226 -3.70 -21.05 -9.34
CA GLY A 226 -5.08 -21.07 -9.83
C GLY A 226 -6.02 -20.45 -8.80
N ASN A 227 -6.98 -21.24 -8.31
CA ASN A 227 -7.93 -20.82 -7.27
C ASN A 227 -7.59 -21.31 -5.86
N LYS A 228 -6.43 -21.95 -5.65
CA LYS A 228 -6.05 -22.59 -4.38
C LYS A 228 -5.40 -21.58 -3.41
N PHE A 229 -6.24 -20.76 -2.76
CA PHE A 229 -5.77 -19.70 -1.86
C PHE A 229 -5.01 -20.19 -0.62
N SER A 230 -5.35 -21.37 -0.09
CA SER A 230 -4.60 -21.99 1.02
C SER A 230 -3.15 -22.32 0.63
N ASN A 231 -2.94 -22.82 -0.58
CA ASN A 231 -1.60 -23.15 -1.09
C ASN A 231 -0.78 -21.88 -1.32
N LEU A 232 -1.39 -20.84 -1.89
CA LEU A 232 -0.75 -19.54 -2.02
C LEU A 232 -0.35 -19.00 -0.64
N LYS A 233 -1.23 -19.08 0.36
CA LYS A 233 -0.94 -18.59 1.72
C LYS A 233 0.29 -19.26 2.34
N LYS A 234 0.40 -20.59 2.20
CA LYS A 234 1.59 -21.34 2.66
C LYS A 234 2.85 -20.84 1.96
N HIS A 235 2.82 -20.79 0.64
CA HIS A 235 3.94 -20.30 -0.16
C HIS A 235 4.35 -18.85 0.19
N LEU A 236 3.39 -17.96 0.40
CA LEU A 236 3.66 -16.58 0.83
C LEU A 236 4.23 -16.47 2.25
N SER A 237 4.11 -17.50 3.08
CA SER A 237 4.79 -17.55 4.37
C SER A 237 6.23 -18.01 4.20
N ASP A 238 6.50 -18.98 3.34
CA ASP A 238 7.87 -19.43 3.05
C ASP A 238 8.67 -18.30 2.37
N GLU A 239 8.09 -17.67 1.34
CA GLU A 239 8.64 -16.49 0.67
C GLU A 239 8.92 -15.34 1.64
N PHE A 240 8.11 -15.21 2.71
CA PHE A 240 8.31 -14.18 3.74
C PHE A 240 9.53 -14.47 4.61
N GLU A 241 9.71 -15.72 5.03
CA GLU A 241 10.86 -16.14 5.83
C GLU A 241 12.17 -16.00 5.06
N GLU A 242 12.17 -16.37 3.78
CA GLU A 242 13.31 -16.11 2.89
C GLU A 242 13.56 -14.62 2.71
N TRP A 243 12.50 -13.86 2.43
CA TRP A 243 12.58 -12.42 2.22
C TRP A 243 13.19 -11.69 3.41
N LYS A 244 12.93 -12.10 4.66
CA LYS A 244 13.52 -11.44 5.84
C LYS A 244 15.05 -11.55 5.89
N ARG A 245 15.63 -12.60 5.28
CA ARG A 245 17.06 -12.90 5.35
C ARG A 245 17.90 -12.24 4.26
N VAL A 246 17.26 -11.87 3.14
CA VAL A 246 17.91 -11.15 2.03
C VAL A 246 18.43 -9.79 2.50
#